data_AF-A0AAE4NW54-F1
#
_entry.id   AF-A0AAE4NW54-F1
#
_cell.length_a   1.000
_cell.length_b   1.000
_cell.length_c   1.000
_cell.angle_alpha   90.00
_cell.angle_beta   90.00
_cell.angle_gamma   90.00
#
_symmetry.space_group_name_H-M   'P 1'
#
loop_
_entity.id
_entity.type
_entity.pdbx_description
1 polymer ?
#
loop_
_entity_poly.entity_id
_entity_poly.type
_entity_poly.pdbx_seq_one_letter_code
_entity_poly.pdbx_strand_id
1 'polypeptide(L)'
;MRVSKAFIALAIIPATAGVALGEYTLRWISVLFLSLITVAYLFSYELKINYAVRRGKEEVRRKSEFERTLNMVKKAQKGAISRSLVEENIIEIYMALSDSPAEVYQRLHAEPNEALRELRKGGDFLDNLERALRIVEGEINEGGGSQLKGKPDS
;
A
#
# COMPACT_ATOMS: atom_id res chain seq x y z
N MET A 1 9.96 -26.99 14.59
CA MET A 1 10.94 -26.31 13.72
C MET A 1 11.67 -27.37 12.90
N ARG A 2 11.57 -27.34 11.56
CA ARG A 2 12.36 -28.24 10.70
C ARG A 2 13.55 -27.44 10.17
N VAL A 3 14.75 -27.74 10.66
CA VAL A 3 15.98 -27.12 10.18
C VAL A 3 16.24 -27.61 8.76
N SER A 4 16.50 -26.70 7.81
CA SER A 4 16.74 -27.11 6.43
C SER A 4 18.11 -27.78 6.31
N LYS A 5 18.18 -28.89 5.56
CA LYS A 5 19.46 -29.57 5.28
C LYS A 5 20.49 -28.63 4.65
N ALA A 6 20.02 -27.65 3.87
CA ALA A 6 20.85 -26.59 3.28
C ALA A 6 21.44 -25.64 4.34
N PHE A 7 20.69 -25.26 5.37
CA PHE A 7 21.20 -24.45 6.48
C PHE A 7 22.27 -25.21 7.26
N ILE A 8 22.06 -26.51 7.51
CA ILE A 8 23.03 -27.36 8.19
C ILE A 8 24.33 -27.44 7.36
N ALA A 9 24.23 -27.68 6.06
CA ALA A 9 25.40 -27.70 5.18
C ALA A 9 26.16 -26.35 5.15
N LEU A 10 25.43 -25.23 5.13
CA LEU A 10 26.01 -23.89 5.14
C LEU A 10 26.69 -23.54 6.47
N ALA A 11 26.12 -23.96 7.59
CA ALA A 11 26.63 -23.69 8.93
C ALA A 11 27.84 -24.57 9.31
N ILE A 12 27.94 -25.78 8.75
CA ILE A 12 29.04 -26.71 9.02
C ILE A 12 30.39 -26.16 8.54
N ILE A 13 30.44 -25.47 7.40
CA ILE A 13 31.69 -24.97 6.81
C ILE A 13 32.43 -23.98 7.75
N PRO A 14 31.82 -22.89 8.25
CA PRO A 14 32.48 -22.01 9.20
C PRO A 14 32.71 -22.69 10.56
N ALA A 15 31.80 -23.58 11.00
CA ALA A 15 31.95 -24.28 12.27
C ALA A 15 33.17 -25.21 12.30
N THR A 16 33.46 -25.94 11.21
CA THR A 16 34.66 -26.78 11.12
C THR A 16 35.92 -25.97 10.85
N ALA A 17 35.84 -24.91 10.04
CA ALA A 17 36.95 -24.01 9.77
C ALA A 17 37.46 -23.32 11.05
N GLY A 18 36.57 -22.84 11.92
CA GLY A 18 36.94 -22.20 13.18
C GLY A 18 37.57 -23.14 14.21
N VAL A 19 37.32 -24.46 14.11
CA VAL A 19 37.94 -25.46 14.99
C VAL A 19 39.29 -25.93 14.44
N ALA A 20 39.39 -26.10 13.12
CA ALA A 20 40.59 -26.60 12.45
C ALA A 20 41.69 -25.54 12.30
N LEU A 21 41.32 -24.26 12.16
CA LEU A 21 42.27 -23.18 12.02
C LEU A 21 42.71 -22.71 13.43
N GLY A 22 43.95 -23.05 13.79
CA GLY A 22 44.56 -22.70 15.07
C GLY A 22 44.85 -21.19 15.24
N GLU A 23 44.67 -20.42 14.18
CA GLU A 23 44.91 -18.99 14.16
C GLU A 23 43.73 -18.22 14.74
N TYR A 24 43.98 -17.46 15.81
CA TYR A 24 42.97 -16.72 16.56
C TYR A 24 42.07 -15.86 15.66
N THR A 25 42.66 -15.16 14.69
CA THR A 25 41.94 -14.29 13.75
C THR A 25 40.92 -15.06 12.91
N LEU A 26 41.28 -16.24 12.41
CA LEU A 26 40.39 -17.07 11.59
C LEU A 26 39.22 -17.62 12.42
N ARG A 27 39.45 -17.94 13.70
CA ARG A 27 38.37 -18.37 14.61
C ARG A 27 37.29 -17.30 14.77
N TRP A 28 37.70 -16.05 14.97
CA TRP A 28 36.77 -14.94 15.12
C TRP A 28 35.99 -14.65 13.84
N ILE A 29 36.66 -14.74 12.69
CA ILE A 29 35.99 -14.60 11.38
C ILE A 29 34.92 -15.69 11.20
N SER A 30 35.24 -16.95 11.55
CA SER A 30 34.28 -18.05 11.50
C SER A 30 33.08 -17.85 12.43
N VAL A 31 33.31 -17.36 13.66
CA VAL A 31 32.24 -17.07 14.62
C VAL A 31 31.33 -15.94 14.13
N LEU A 32 31.90 -14.86 13.60
CA LEU A 32 31.12 -13.75 13.05
C LEU A 32 30.26 -14.19 11.86
N PHE A 33 30.82 -15.01 10.97
CA PHE A 33 30.10 -15.53 9.82
C PHE A 33 28.96 -16.47 10.23
N LEU A 34 29.21 -17.35 11.21
CA LEU A 34 28.20 -18.25 11.75
C LEU A 34 27.06 -17.48 12.44
N SER A 35 27.41 -16.42 13.19
CA SER A 35 26.43 -15.52 13.81
C SER A 35 25.54 -14.86 12.76
N LEU A 36 26.12 -14.29 11.70
CA LEU A 36 25.38 -13.64 10.62
C LEU A 36 24.41 -14.60 9.91
N ILE A 37 24.88 -15.81 9.57
CA ILE A 37 24.04 -16.85 8.94
C ILE A 37 22.88 -17.24 9.87
N THR A 38 23.15 -17.39 11.16
CA THR A 38 22.14 -17.78 12.15
C THR A 38 21.08 -16.70 12.32
N VAL A 39 21.50 -15.44 12.43
CA VAL A 39 20.61 -14.27 12.49
C VAL A 39 19.77 -14.21 11.21
N ALA A 40 20.39 -14.27 10.02
CA ALA A 40 19.65 -14.25 8.77
C ALA A 40 18.64 -15.39 8.64
N TYR A 41 18.95 -16.59 9.15
CA TYR A 41 18.04 -17.73 9.15
C TYR A 41 16.86 -17.54 10.12
N LEU A 42 17.12 -17.05 11.33
CA LEU A 42 16.08 -16.73 12.32
C LEU A 42 15.15 -15.64 11.79
N PHE A 43 15.71 -14.56 11.26
CA PHE A 43 14.95 -13.49 10.62
C PHE A 43 14.21 -13.97 9.38
N SER A 44 14.76 -14.89 8.57
CA SER A 44 14.02 -15.48 7.43
C SER A 44 12.84 -16.35 7.86
N TYR A 45 12.93 -16.99 9.03
CA TYR A 45 11.84 -17.76 9.60
C TYR A 45 10.77 -16.85 10.24
N GLU A 46 11.17 -15.74 10.84
CA GLU A 46 10.27 -14.72 11.40
C GLU A 46 9.65 -13.81 10.31
N LEU A 47 10.36 -13.50 9.22
CA LEU A 47 9.86 -12.76 8.04
C LEU A 47 8.84 -13.56 7.21
N LYS A 48 8.60 -14.83 7.54
CA LYS A 48 7.40 -15.54 7.06
C LYS A 48 6.10 -15.01 7.66
N ILE A 49 6.17 -14.08 8.61
CA ILE A 49 5.01 -13.30 9.04
C ILE A 49 4.77 -12.17 8.01
N ASN A 50 3.75 -12.36 7.18
CA ASN A 50 3.04 -11.31 6.42
C ASN A 50 3.67 -10.67 5.17
N TYR A 51 4.35 -11.46 4.33
CA TYR A 51 4.10 -11.28 2.90
C TYR A 51 3.32 -12.48 2.37
N ALA A 52 2.01 -12.42 2.58
CA ALA A 52 1.06 -13.15 1.75
C ALA A 52 1.12 -12.60 0.31
N VAL A 53 2.26 -12.81 -0.37
CA VAL A 53 2.27 -12.82 -1.83
C VAL A 53 1.50 -14.07 -2.21
N ARG A 54 0.18 -13.88 -2.34
CA ARG A 54 -0.78 -14.83 -2.86
C ARG A 54 -0.32 -15.17 -4.28
N ARG A 55 0.62 -16.12 -4.42
CA ARG A 55 0.89 -16.86 -5.66
C ARG A 55 -0.26 -17.83 -5.91
N GLY A 56 -1.49 -17.32 -5.90
CA GLY A 56 -2.54 -17.90 -6.69
C GLY A 56 -2.24 -17.50 -8.12
N LYS A 57 -2.03 -18.48 -8.99
CA LYS A 57 -2.30 -18.31 -10.42
C LYS A 57 -3.80 -18.05 -10.56
N GLU A 58 -4.25 -16.86 -10.17
CA GLU A 58 -5.46 -16.32 -10.74
C GLU A 58 -5.02 -15.85 -12.11
N GLU A 59 -5.49 -16.51 -13.16
CA GLU A 59 -5.59 -15.88 -14.46
C GLU A 59 -6.35 -14.58 -14.23
N VAL A 60 -5.61 -13.50 -13.98
CA VAL A 60 -6.13 -12.16 -14.13
C VAL A 60 -6.34 -12.03 -15.61
N ARG A 61 -7.48 -12.56 -16.10
CA ARG A 61 -8.20 -11.94 -17.21
C ARG A 61 -8.10 -10.46 -16.87
N ARG A 62 -7.31 -9.70 -17.64
CA ARG A 62 -7.27 -8.25 -17.57
C ARG A 62 -8.70 -7.80 -17.78
N LYS A 63 -9.47 -7.76 -16.70
CA LYS A 63 -10.73 -7.05 -16.67
C LYS A 63 -10.33 -5.63 -17.02
N SER A 64 -10.99 -5.06 -18.02
CA SER A 64 -10.84 -3.65 -18.37
C SER A 64 -10.86 -2.83 -17.08
N GLU A 65 -10.04 -1.79 -16.97
CA GLU A 65 -10.04 -0.90 -15.80
C GLU A 65 -11.46 -0.40 -15.48
N PHE A 66 -12.31 -0.26 -16.51
CA PHE A 66 -13.74 0.00 -16.37
C PHE A 66 -14.49 -1.07 -15.55
N GLU A 67 -14.30 -2.36 -15.85
CA GLU A 67 -14.92 -3.46 -15.10
C GLU A 67 -14.42 -3.52 -13.66
N ARG A 68 -13.16 -3.14 -13.43
CA ARG A 68 -12.58 -3.08 -12.09
C ARG A 68 -13.25 -1.96 -11.27
N THR A 69 -13.37 -0.77 -11.85
CA THR A 69 -14.07 0.37 -11.23
C THR A 69 -15.54 0.04 -10.99
N LEU A 70 -16.23 -0.57 -11.96
CA LEU A 70 -17.62 -1.00 -11.80
C LEU A 70 -17.79 -1.99 -10.63
N ASN A 71 -16.90 -2.98 -10.53
CA ASN A 71 -16.92 -3.95 -9.42
C ASN A 71 -16.64 -3.28 -8.07
N MET A 72 -15.80 -2.26 -8.05
CA MET A 72 -15.50 -1.49 -6.85
C MET A 72 -16.71 -0.67 -6.38
N VAL A 73 -17.38 0.04 -7.29
CA VAL A 73 -18.63 0.77 -7.01
C VAL A 73 -19.72 -0.20 -6.53
N LYS A 74 -19.85 -1.36 -7.17
CA LYS A 74 -20.81 -2.40 -6.76
C LYS A 74 -20.52 -2.94 -5.34
N LYS A 75 -19.25 -3.02 -4.94
CA LYS A 75 -18.87 -3.38 -3.57
C LYS A 75 -19.12 -2.24 -2.58
N ALA A 76 -18.91 -1.00 -3.00
CA ALA A 76 -19.16 0.21 -2.19
C ALA A 76 -20.63 0.35 -1.79
N GLN A 77 -21.57 -0.09 -2.63
CA GLN A 77 -22.98 -0.15 -2.25
C GLN A 77 -23.21 -0.96 -0.96
N LYS A 78 -22.47 -2.07 -0.77
CA LYS A 78 -22.70 -3.07 0.29
C LYS A 78 -21.83 -2.94 1.53
N GLY A 79 -20.72 -2.21 1.48
CA GLY A 79 -19.76 -2.19 2.59
C GLY A 79 -19.03 -0.86 2.77
N ALA A 80 -18.92 -0.42 4.03
CA ALA A 80 -18.27 0.84 4.41
C ALA A 80 -16.81 0.95 3.93
N ILE A 81 -16.04 -0.15 3.98
CA ILE A 81 -14.65 -0.20 3.51
C ILE A 81 -14.57 0.06 1.99
N SER A 82 -15.56 -0.41 1.24
CA SER A 82 -15.57 -0.19 -0.20
C SER A 82 -16.02 1.24 -0.55
N ARG A 83 -16.83 1.88 0.31
CA ARG A 83 -17.19 3.30 0.18
C ARG A 83 -16.00 4.20 0.42
N SER A 84 -15.22 3.95 1.48
CA SER A 84 -13.99 4.70 1.75
C SER A 84 -12.98 4.55 0.61
N LEU A 85 -12.97 3.40 -0.08
CA LEU A 85 -12.12 3.18 -1.24
C LEU A 85 -12.55 4.05 -2.44
N VAL A 86 -13.87 4.20 -2.66
CA VAL A 86 -14.40 5.10 -3.71
C VAL A 86 -14.11 6.55 -3.38
N GLU A 87 -14.23 6.91 -2.11
CA GLU A 87 -13.88 8.23 -1.60
C GLU A 87 -12.39 8.56 -1.84
N GLU A 88 -11.49 7.62 -1.53
CA GLU A 88 -10.06 7.76 -1.80
C GLU A 88 -9.79 8.03 -3.29
N ASN A 89 -10.45 7.29 -4.19
CA ASN A 89 -10.30 7.52 -5.64
C ASN A 89 -10.77 8.93 -6.07
N ILE A 90 -11.80 9.50 -5.42
CA ILE A 90 -12.21 10.88 -5.71
C ILE A 90 -11.13 11.86 -5.23
N ILE A 91 -10.53 11.62 -4.06
CA ILE A 91 -9.39 12.43 -3.56
C ILE A 91 -8.20 12.33 -4.53
N GLU A 92 -7.91 11.15 -5.07
CA GLU A 92 -6.85 10.96 -6.06
C GLU A 92 -7.07 11.80 -7.33
N ILE A 93 -8.32 11.98 -7.78
CA ILE A 93 -8.64 12.86 -8.93
C ILE A 93 -8.26 14.31 -8.60
N TYR A 94 -8.57 14.79 -7.39
CA TYR A 94 -8.19 16.14 -6.95
C TYR A 94 -6.68 16.31 -6.80
N MET A 95 -6.00 15.28 -6.30
CA MET A 95 -4.54 15.27 -6.22
C MET A 95 -3.90 15.33 -7.61
N ALA A 96 -4.46 14.60 -8.59
CA ALA A 96 -3.96 14.59 -9.96
C ALA A 96 -4.17 15.93 -10.70
N LEU A 97 -5.18 16.70 -10.29
CA LEU A 97 -5.47 18.01 -10.85
C LEU A 97 -4.69 19.15 -10.18
N SER A 98 -4.03 18.89 -9.05
CA SER A 98 -3.35 19.90 -8.25
C SER A 98 -1.82 19.87 -8.42
N ASP A 99 -1.21 21.04 -8.35
CA ASP A 99 0.25 21.20 -8.32
C ASP A 99 0.87 20.77 -6.96
N SER A 100 0.08 20.72 -5.87
CA SER A 100 0.52 20.29 -4.54
C SER A 100 -0.29 19.11 -3.97
N PRO A 101 -0.07 17.88 -4.47
CA PRO A 101 -0.87 16.70 -4.11
C PRO A 101 -0.95 16.40 -2.61
N ALA A 102 0.15 16.58 -1.86
CA ALA A 102 0.21 16.29 -0.43
C ALA A 102 -0.64 17.25 0.41
N GLU A 103 -0.69 18.54 0.03
CA GLU A 103 -1.49 19.55 0.70
C GLU A 103 -2.98 19.32 0.45
N VAL A 104 -3.34 18.98 -0.80
CA VAL A 104 -4.72 18.66 -1.18
C VAL A 104 -5.22 17.41 -0.46
N TYR A 105 -4.40 16.37 -0.35
CA TYR A 105 -4.72 15.18 0.42
C TYR A 105 -5.06 15.52 1.88
N GLN A 106 -4.15 16.22 2.57
CA GLN A 106 -4.36 16.60 3.97
C GLN A 106 -5.58 17.50 4.14
N ARG A 107 -5.77 18.46 3.23
CA ARG A 107 -6.91 19.39 3.25
C ARG A 107 -8.23 18.67 3.06
N LEU A 108 -8.37 17.78 2.07
CA LEU A 108 -9.61 17.05 1.79
C LEU A 108 -9.99 16.06 2.90
N HIS A 109 -8.99 15.52 3.62
CA HIS A 109 -9.23 14.70 4.81
C HIS A 109 -9.71 15.53 6.00
N ALA A 110 -9.14 16.72 6.21
CA ALA A 110 -9.52 17.62 7.32
C ALA A 110 -10.85 18.34 7.06
N GLU A 111 -11.03 18.86 5.85
CA GLU A 111 -12.19 19.62 5.39
C GLU A 111 -12.66 19.08 4.03
N PRO A 112 -13.64 18.16 4.02
CA PRO A 112 -14.14 17.58 2.79
C PRO A 112 -14.83 18.65 1.93
N ASN A 113 -14.51 18.68 0.63
CA ASN A 113 -15.17 19.55 -0.34
C ASN A 113 -16.62 19.10 -0.60
N GLU A 114 -17.33 19.86 -1.44
CA GLU A 114 -18.76 19.62 -1.70
C GLU A 114 -19.01 18.21 -2.27
N ALA A 115 -18.16 17.73 -3.17
CA ALA A 115 -18.22 16.38 -3.72
C ALA A 115 -18.09 15.29 -2.64
N LEU A 116 -17.11 15.39 -1.75
CA LEU A 116 -16.91 14.43 -0.66
C LEU A 116 -18.02 14.50 0.39
N ARG A 117 -18.53 15.70 0.68
CA ARG A 117 -19.68 15.89 1.58
C ARG A 117 -20.92 15.22 1.01
N GLU A 118 -21.16 15.35 -0.29
CA GLU A 118 -22.28 14.69 -0.97
C GLU A 118 -22.16 13.17 -0.91
N LEU A 119 -20.96 12.63 -1.17
CA LEU A 119 -20.70 11.19 -1.08
C LEU A 119 -20.94 10.63 0.33
N ARG A 120 -20.57 11.39 1.36
CA ARG A 120 -20.73 11.01 2.78
C ARG A 120 -22.15 11.20 3.31
N LYS A 121 -23.08 11.81 2.55
CA LYS A 121 -24.48 11.92 2.98
C LYS A 121 -25.07 10.52 3.22
N GLY A 122 -25.90 10.38 4.24
CA GLY A 122 -26.69 9.16 4.43
C GLY A 122 -27.72 9.00 3.30
N GLY A 123 -28.09 7.76 2.96
CA GLY A 123 -29.07 7.46 1.90
C GLY A 123 -28.57 6.45 0.87
N ASP A 124 -29.06 6.57 -0.37
CA ASP A 124 -28.57 5.74 -1.48
C ASP A 124 -27.17 6.21 -1.91
N PHE A 125 -26.21 5.31 -1.76
CA PHE A 125 -24.82 5.56 -2.10
C PHE A 125 -24.62 5.85 -3.59
N LEU A 126 -25.37 5.20 -4.48
CA LEU A 126 -25.19 5.38 -5.93
C LEU A 126 -25.65 6.78 -6.36
N ASP A 127 -26.80 7.22 -5.84
CA ASP A 127 -27.32 8.56 -6.10
C ASP A 127 -26.37 9.65 -5.54
N ASN A 128 -25.80 9.41 -4.36
CA ASN A 128 -24.81 10.32 -3.76
C ASN A 128 -23.51 10.36 -4.58
N LEU A 129 -23.05 9.20 -5.08
CA LEU A 129 -21.87 9.09 -5.93
C LEU A 129 -22.09 9.81 -7.27
N GLU A 130 -23.24 9.65 -7.90
CA GLU A 130 -23.59 10.35 -9.14
C GLU A 130 -23.53 11.87 -8.95
N ARG A 131 -24.14 12.38 -7.88
CA ARG A 131 -24.08 13.81 -7.55
C ARG A 131 -22.66 14.29 -7.26
N ALA A 132 -21.88 13.52 -6.49
CA ALA A 132 -20.49 13.84 -6.20
C ALA A 132 -19.64 13.91 -7.48
N LEU A 133 -19.80 12.94 -8.39
CA LEU A 133 -19.07 12.94 -9.68
C LEU A 133 -19.46 14.12 -10.58
N ARG A 134 -20.73 14.55 -10.54
CA ARG A 134 -21.20 15.72 -11.30
C ARG A 134 -20.57 17.02 -10.78
N ILE A 135 -20.34 17.13 -9.47
CA ILE A 135 -19.61 18.25 -8.87
C ILE A 135 -18.15 18.22 -9.31
N VAL A 136 -17.50 17.06 -9.23
CA VAL A 136 -16.11 16.87 -9.68
C VAL A 136 -15.96 17.25 -11.16
N GLU A 137 -16.88 16.81 -12.02
CA GLU A 137 -16.88 17.15 -13.45
C GLU A 137 -16.99 18.66 -13.67
N GLY A 138 -17.88 19.34 -12.95
CA GLY A 138 -18.00 20.80 -12.98
C GLY A 138 -16.70 21.50 -12.59
N GLU A 139 -16.08 21.07 -11.48
CA GLU A 139 -14.83 21.65 -10.99
C GLU A 139 -13.64 21.41 -11.93
N ILE A 140 -13.59 20.27 -12.61
CA ILE A 140 -12.59 19.99 -13.66
C ILE A 140 -12.81 20.92 -14.86
N ASN A 141 -14.07 21.05 -15.32
CA ASN A 141 -14.42 21.81 -16.51
C ASN A 141 -14.25 23.33 -16.32
N GLU A 142 -14.48 23.84 -15.11
CA GLU A 142 -14.33 25.26 -14.76
C GLU A 142 -12.87 25.68 -14.48
N GLY A 143 -11.91 24.75 -14.59
CA GLY A 143 -10.49 25.00 -14.32
C GLY A 143 -10.20 24.89 -12.82
N GLY A 144 -9.97 23.67 -12.37
CA GLY A 144 -9.81 23.25 -10.96
C GLY A 144 -8.67 23.87 -10.14
N GLY A 145 -8.12 25.03 -10.54
CA GLY A 145 -7.13 25.80 -9.78
C GLY A 145 -7.71 26.89 -8.87
N SER A 146 -8.97 27.32 -9.06
CA SER A 146 -9.49 28.51 -8.33
C SER A 146 -9.95 28.22 -6.90
N GLN A 147 -10.47 27.01 -6.61
CA GLN A 147 -10.93 26.63 -5.26
C GLN A 147 -9.84 25.94 -4.40
N LEU A 148 -8.76 25.49 -5.04
CA LEU A 148 -7.60 24.89 -4.38
C LEU A 148 -6.55 25.94 -3.95
N LYS A 149 -6.55 27.12 -4.58
CA LYS A 149 -5.80 28.28 -4.09
C LYS A 149 -6.51 28.84 -2.87
N GLY A 150 -5.89 28.69 -1.71
CA GLY A 150 -6.33 29.36 -0.49
C GLY A 150 -6.63 30.83 -0.78
N LYS A 151 -7.78 31.28 -0.28
CA LYS A 151 -8.16 32.69 -0.16
C LYS A 151 -6.89 33.49 0.24
N PRO A 152 -6.38 34.42 -0.59
CA PRO A 152 -5.41 35.36 -0.07
C PRO A 152 -6.14 36.20 0.96
N ASP A 153 -5.73 36.08 2.21
CA ASP A 153 -6.11 37.05 3.22
C ASP A 153 -5.58 38.42 2.80
N SER A 154 -6.50 39.40 2.84
CA SER A 154 -6.31 40.86 2.74
C SER A 154 -6.08 41.46 1.35
#